data_AF-A0A7C1TKX9-F1
#
_entry.id   AF-A0A7C1TKX9-F1
#
_cell.length_a   1.000
_cell.length_b   1.000
_cell.length_c   1.000
_cell.angle_alpha   90.00
_cell.angle_beta   90.00
_cell.angle_gamma   90.00
#
_symmetry.space_group_name_H-M   'P 1'
#
loop_
_entity.id
_entity.type
_entity.pdbx_description
1 polymer ?
#
loop_
_entity_poly.entity_id
_entity_poly.type
_entity_poly.pdbx_seq_one_letter_code
_entity_poly.pdbx_strand_id
1 'polypeptide(L)'
;MDAEAAHRVIPANTKPTKQLLIEAVRKHGYDAVMITRVVGVDEKSYYYPPSNTYTYLPPPAYRDMWSYYPRVYDSYSTTPGYTVTVETVRLESNLYDAGTTKLIWSAASDLYDPRSEDLKKVFNELANRFLRSLEEAGLVPRKKS
;
A
#
# COMPACT_ATOMS: atom_id res chain seq x y z
N MET A 1 -2.62 -0.07 24.40
CA MET A 1 -2.68 1.26 23.79
C MET A 1 -3.96 1.28 22.98
N ASP A 2 -4.88 2.17 23.35
CA ASP A 2 -6.13 2.35 22.62
C ASP A 2 -5.97 3.51 21.64
N ALA A 3 -6.53 3.36 20.43
CA ALA A 3 -6.52 4.37 19.40
C ALA A 3 -7.89 4.40 18.73
N GLU A 4 -8.36 5.61 18.42
CA GLU A 4 -9.66 5.81 17.80
C GLU A 4 -9.52 6.68 16.55
N ALA A 5 -10.23 6.29 15.49
CA ALA A 5 -10.17 7.01 14.21
C ALA A 5 -10.92 8.35 14.30
N ALA A 6 -10.34 9.40 13.72
CA ALA A 6 -10.87 10.76 13.79
C ALA A 6 -12.34 10.88 13.34
N HIS A 7 -12.79 10.14 12.31
CA HIS A 7 -14.16 10.20 11.82
C HIS A 7 -15.22 9.66 12.81
N ARG A 8 -14.81 8.96 13.88
CA ARG A 8 -15.72 8.50 14.95
C ARG A 8 -16.00 9.60 15.98
N VAL A 9 -15.11 10.58 16.07
CA VAL A 9 -15.16 11.64 17.09
C VAL A 9 -15.29 13.04 16.51
N ILE A 10 -14.94 13.22 15.24
CA ILE A 10 -15.12 14.44 14.47
C ILE A 10 -16.27 14.22 13.47
N PRO A 11 -17.26 15.13 13.43
CA PRO A 11 -18.34 15.06 12.46
C PRO A 11 -17.84 14.97 11.02
N ALA A 12 -18.42 14.05 10.24
CA ALA A 12 -18.14 13.95 8.81
C ALA A 12 -18.50 15.25 8.07
N ASN A 13 -17.83 15.50 6.94
CA ASN A 13 -18.07 16.65 6.04
C ASN A 13 -17.91 18.04 6.69
N THR A 14 -17.29 18.11 7.87
CA THR A 14 -16.96 19.39 8.53
C THR A 14 -15.48 19.67 8.37
N LYS A 15 -15.12 20.89 7.94
CA LYS A 15 -13.71 21.31 7.97
C LYS A 15 -13.25 21.35 9.43
N PRO A 16 -12.27 20.54 9.84
CA PRO A 16 -11.85 20.53 11.23
C PRO A 16 -11.21 21.87 11.58
N THR A 17 -11.82 22.58 12.54
CA THR A 17 -11.25 23.80 13.11
C THR A 17 -10.34 23.43 14.28
N LYS A 18 -9.44 24.35 14.65
CA LYS A 18 -8.59 24.17 15.83
C LYS A 18 -9.43 23.93 17.10
N GLN A 19 -10.54 24.67 17.28
CA GLN A 19 -11.41 24.47 18.44
C GLN A 19 -12.05 23.08 18.45
N LEU A 20 -12.59 22.63 17.31
CA LEU A 20 -13.22 21.31 17.20
C LEU A 20 -12.25 20.18 17.55
N LEU A 21 -11.01 20.27 17.09
CA LEU A 21 -9.96 19.30 17.41
C LEU A 21 -9.61 19.30 18.89
N ILE A 22 -9.43 20.47 19.50
CA ILE A 22 -9.14 20.60 20.94
C ILE A 22 -10.30 20.04 21.78
N GLU A 23 -11.54 20.35 21.42
CA GLU A 23 -12.73 19.86 22.12
C GLU A 23 -12.85 18.34 22.02
N ALA A 24 -12.66 17.76 20.82
CA ALA A 24 -12.69 16.31 20.64
C ALA A 24 -11.60 15.62 21.48
N VAL A 25 -10.36 16.13 21.42
CA VAL A 25 -9.24 15.59 22.20
C VAL A 25 -9.49 15.64 23.70
N ARG A 26 -9.99 16.77 24.21
CA ARG A 26 -10.28 16.94 25.64
C ARG A 26 -11.47 16.10 26.10
N LYS A 27 -12.55 16.08 25.32
CA LYS A 27 -13.79 15.36 25.64
C LYS A 27 -13.54 13.85 25.78
N HIS A 28 -12.66 13.31 24.94
CA HIS A 28 -12.33 11.88 24.93
C HIS A 28 -11.07 11.54 25.75
N GLY A 29 -10.37 12.55 26.29
CA GLY A 29 -9.19 12.35 27.14
C GLY A 29 -7.99 11.76 26.39
N TYR A 30 -7.80 12.11 25.12
CA TYR A 30 -6.66 11.60 24.34
C TYR A 30 -5.35 12.28 24.76
N ASP A 31 -4.30 11.49 24.99
CA ASP A 31 -2.96 11.97 25.36
C ASP A 31 -2.14 12.47 24.16
N ALA A 32 -2.45 11.96 22.96
CA ALA A 32 -1.73 12.29 21.74
C ALA A 32 -2.63 12.26 20.50
N VAL A 33 -2.19 12.96 19.45
CA VAL A 33 -2.88 13.02 18.15
C VAL A 33 -1.91 12.61 17.05
N MET A 34 -2.27 11.60 16.26
CA MET A 34 -1.50 11.18 15.09
C MET A 34 -2.15 11.70 13.79
N ILE A 35 -1.35 12.32 12.94
CA ILE A 35 -1.76 12.81 11.62
C ILE A 35 -0.92 12.11 10.56
N THR A 36 -1.56 11.52 9.54
CA THR A 36 -0.87 10.88 8.42
C THR A 36 -1.29 11.53 7.10
N ARG A 37 -0.33 11.80 6.22
CA ARG A 37 -0.56 12.37 4.89
C ARG A 37 0.29 11.69 3.83
N VAL A 38 -0.16 11.73 2.58
CA VAL A 38 0.67 11.38 1.41
C VAL A 38 1.64 12.54 1.15
N VAL A 39 2.91 12.21 0.97
CA VAL A 39 3.99 13.19 0.70
C VAL A 39 4.69 12.98 -0.63
N GLY A 40 4.43 11.86 -1.31
CA GLY A 40 4.96 11.60 -2.64
C GLY A 40 4.20 10.48 -3.35
N VAL A 41 4.18 10.58 -4.68
CA VAL A 41 3.69 9.56 -5.59
C VAL A 41 4.78 9.33 -6.63
N ASP A 42 5.15 8.09 -6.87
CA ASP A 42 6.12 7.69 -7.89
C ASP A 42 5.49 6.67 -8.84
N GLU A 43 5.81 6.74 -10.12
CA GLU A 43 5.28 5.87 -11.17
C GLU A 43 6.42 5.08 -11.80
N LYS A 44 6.33 3.75 -11.75
CA LYS A 44 7.26 2.86 -12.43
C LYS A 44 6.55 2.03 -13.49
N SER A 45 7.00 2.17 -14.73
CA SER A 45 6.51 1.39 -15.87
C SER A 45 7.45 0.23 -16.17
N TYR A 46 6.88 -0.98 -16.21
CA TYR A 46 7.58 -2.21 -16.58
C TYR A 46 7.13 -2.63 -17.98
N TYR A 47 8.08 -2.74 -18.90
CA TYR A 47 7.81 -3.25 -20.25
C TYR A 47 8.08 -4.75 -20.31
N TYR A 48 7.06 -5.52 -20.68
CA TYR A 48 7.16 -6.93 -20.97
C TYR A 48 7.24 -7.10 -22.48
N PRO A 49 8.40 -7.51 -23.04
CA PRO A 49 8.54 -7.68 -24.47
C PRO A 49 7.65 -8.83 -24.98
N PRO A 50 7.22 -8.79 -26.24
CA PRO A 50 6.50 -9.90 -26.85
C PRO A 50 7.32 -11.18 -26.76
N SER A 51 6.64 -12.31 -26.54
CA SER A 51 7.29 -13.62 -26.48
C SER A 51 6.62 -14.59 -27.44
N ASN A 52 7.43 -15.43 -28.06
CA ASN A 52 6.97 -16.50 -28.93
C ASN A 52 7.15 -17.81 -28.16
N THR A 53 6.07 -18.57 -28.03
CA THR A 53 6.11 -19.91 -27.45
C THR A 53 5.87 -20.93 -28.54
N TYR A 54 6.79 -21.88 -28.65
CA TYR A 54 6.63 -23.05 -29.52
C TYR A 54 6.18 -24.22 -28.66
N THR A 55 4.97 -24.71 -28.88
CA THR A 55 4.48 -25.91 -28.22
C THR A 55 4.81 -27.11 -29.10
N TYR A 56 5.67 -28.00 -28.60
CA TYR A 56 5.95 -29.27 -29.29
C TYR A 56 4.66 -30.11 -29.31
N LEU A 57 4.08 -30.25 -30.49
CA LEU A 57 2.97 -31.16 -30.73
C LEU A 57 3.55 -32.49 -31.26
N PRO A 58 3.17 -33.64 -30.70
CA PRO A 58 3.63 -34.93 -31.20
C PRO A 58 3.27 -35.06 -32.69
N PRO A 59 4.13 -35.68 -33.52
CA PRO A 59 3.93 -35.70 -34.96
C PRO A 59 2.57 -36.32 -35.29
N PRO A 60 1.64 -35.59 -35.94
CA PRO A 60 0.51 -36.25 -36.55
C PRO A 60 1.04 -37.22 -37.60
N ALA A 61 0.41 -38.38 -37.76
CA ALA A 61 0.66 -39.18 -38.94
C ALA A 61 0.46 -38.28 -40.17
N TYR A 62 1.48 -38.11 -41.02
CA TYR A 62 1.52 -37.24 -42.21
C TYR A 62 0.50 -37.67 -43.29
N ARG A 63 -0.78 -37.83 -42.91
CA ARG A 63 -1.83 -38.46 -43.72
C ARG A 63 -2.66 -37.44 -44.49
N ASP A 64 -2.90 -36.25 -43.94
CA ASP A 64 -3.65 -35.19 -44.63
C ASP A 64 -3.16 -33.78 -44.26
N MET A 65 -3.11 -32.90 -45.26
CA MET A 65 -2.64 -31.51 -45.11
C MET A 65 -3.62 -30.64 -44.32
N TRP A 66 -4.92 -30.94 -44.40
CA TRP A 66 -5.98 -30.13 -43.82
C TRP A 66 -6.00 -30.21 -42.28
N SER A 67 -5.55 -31.33 -41.70
CA SER A 67 -5.36 -31.48 -40.26
C SER A 67 -3.97 -31.05 -39.78
N TYR A 68 -2.96 -31.13 -40.66
CA TYR A 68 -1.58 -30.76 -40.35
C TYR A 68 -1.38 -29.24 -40.27
N TYR A 69 -1.89 -28.49 -41.25
CA TYR A 69 -1.65 -27.05 -41.36
C TYR A 69 -2.17 -26.26 -40.14
N PRO A 70 -3.41 -26.45 -39.66
CA PRO A 70 -3.90 -25.73 -38.47
C PRO A 70 -3.09 -26.05 -37.21
N ARG A 71 -2.66 -27.32 -37.03
CA ARG A 71 -1.85 -27.72 -35.87
C ARG A 71 -0.48 -27.07 -35.84
N VAL A 72 0.19 -26.94 -37.00
CA VAL A 72 1.47 -26.24 -37.09
C VAL A 72 1.28 -24.75 -36.84
N TYR A 73 0.20 -24.17 -37.36
CA TYR A 73 -0.15 -22.78 -37.09
C TYR A 73 -0.38 -22.53 -35.59
N ASP A 74 -1.13 -23.42 -34.92
CA ASP A 74 -1.42 -23.34 -33.48
C ASP A 74 -0.20 -23.68 -32.59
N SER A 75 0.78 -24.42 -33.12
CA SER A 75 2.04 -24.70 -32.39
C SER A 75 2.86 -23.45 -32.09
N TYR A 76 2.54 -22.35 -32.79
CA TYR A 76 3.19 -21.07 -32.65
C TYR A 76 2.23 -20.06 -32.02
N SER A 77 2.44 -19.75 -30.75
CA SER A 77 1.66 -18.73 -30.03
C SER A 77 2.53 -17.51 -29.74
N THR A 78 2.05 -16.34 -30.18
CA THR A 78 2.69 -15.05 -29.89
C THR A 78 1.90 -14.33 -28.80
N THR A 79 2.55 -14.01 -27.68
CA THR A 79 1.99 -13.09 -26.69
C THR A 79 2.43 -11.67 -27.03
N PRO A 80 1.51 -10.72 -27.27
CA PRO A 80 1.86 -9.32 -27.49
C PRO A 80 2.61 -8.73 -26.29
N GLY A 81 3.59 -7.87 -26.56
CA GLY A 81 4.23 -7.11 -25.49
C GLY A 81 3.25 -6.13 -24.85
N TYR A 82 3.44 -5.83 -23.58
CA TYR A 82 2.58 -4.93 -22.81
C TYR A 82 3.38 -4.15 -21.77
N THR A 83 2.84 -3.00 -21.37
CA THR A 83 3.42 -2.17 -20.31
C THR A 83 2.52 -2.21 -19.09
N VAL A 84 3.12 -2.40 -17.91
CA VAL A 84 2.43 -2.31 -16.62
C VAL A 84 2.96 -1.08 -15.88
N THR A 85 2.07 -0.13 -15.56
CA THR A 85 2.40 1.03 -14.71
C THR A 85 2.03 0.74 -13.27
N VAL A 86 2.99 0.95 -12.36
CA VAL A 86 2.84 0.83 -10.92
C VAL A 86 3.01 2.19 -10.26
N GLU A 87 1.93 2.68 -9.67
CA GLU A 87 1.96 3.83 -8.77
C GLU A 87 2.42 3.37 -7.39
N THR A 88 3.29 4.13 -6.75
CA THR A 88 3.69 3.90 -5.37
C THR A 88 3.59 5.19 -4.58
N VAL A 89 3.18 5.10 -3.32
CA VAL A 89 2.94 6.27 -2.47
C VAL A 89 3.87 6.28 -1.26
N ARG A 90 4.27 7.47 -0.83
CA ARG A 90 5.02 7.72 0.41
C ARG A 90 4.12 8.41 1.42
N LEU A 91 4.04 7.87 2.63
CA LEU A 91 3.30 8.47 3.74
C LEU A 91 4.25 9.16 4.72
N GLU A 92 3.77 10.24 5.33
CA GLU A 92 4.38 10.88 6.50
C GLU A 92 3.36 10.88 7.64
N SER A 93 3.79 10.40 8.81
CA SER A 93 2.99 10.31 10.03
C SER A 93 3.67 11.10 11.15
N ASN A 94 2.92 12.01 11.76
CA ASN A 94 3.38 12.90 12.82
C ASN A 94 2.52 12.71 14.07
N LEU A 95 3.14 12.56 15.23
CA LEU A 95 2.49 12.42 16.53
C LEU A 95 2.72 13.67 17.36
N TYR A 96 1.64 14.24 17.88
CA TYR A 96 1.63 15.44 18.70
C TYR A 96 1.14 15.12 20.09
N ASP A 97 1.77 15.71 21.10
CA ASP A 97 1.28 15.69 22.48
C ASP A 97 0.01 16.56 22.59
N ALA A 98 -1.07 16.00 23.13
CA ALA A 98 -2.36 16.67 23.17
C ALA A 98 -2.39 17.88 24.11
N GLY A 99 -1.62 17.85 25.20
CA GLY A 99 -1.58 18.92 26.19
C GLY A 99 -0.83 20.16 25.69
N THR A 100 0.32 19.95 25.08
CA THR A 100 1.24 21.00 24.62
C THR A 100 1.10 21.34 23.15
N THR A 101 0.45 20.49 22.36
CA THR A 101 0.33 20.56 20.88
C THR A 101 1.67 20.50 20.14
N LYS A 102 2.74 20.07 20.82
CA LYS A 102 4.08 19.95 20.23
C LYS A 102 4.25 18.62 19.52
N LEU A 103 4.99 18.64 18.41
CA LEU A 103 5.45 17.42 17.74
C LEU A 103 6.38 16.66 18.69
N ILE A 104 6.06 15.40 18.94
CA ILE A 104 6.85 14.50 19.80
C ILE A 104 7.46 13.34 19.01
N TRP A 105 6.94 13.04 17.82
CA TRP A 105 7.49 12.02 16.93
C TRP A 105 7.07 12.24 15.47
N SER A 106 7.91 11.83 14.53
CA SER A 106 7.63 11.86 13.09
C SER A 106 8.29 10.66 12.41
N ALA A 107 7.62 10.09 11.43
CA ALA A 107 8.18 9.08 10.54
C ALA A 107 7.63 9.22 9.12
N ALA A 108 8.44 8.82 8.15
CA ALA A 108 8.01 8.62 6.78
C ALA A 108 8.08 7.14 6.41
N SER A 109 7.10 6.64 5.67
CA SER A 109 7.14 5.30 5.09
C SER A 109 8.11 5.25 3.89
N ASP A 110 8.47 4.04 3.48
CA ASP A 110 8.97 3.80 2.14
C ASP A 110 7.82 3.83 1.12
N LEU A 111 8.17 3.79 -0.18
CA LEU A 111 7.22 3.70 -1.28
C LEU A 111 6.49 2.34 -1.24
N TYR A 112 5.17 2.34 -1.32
CA TYR A 112 4.37 1.11 -1.45
C TYR A 112 3.29 1.24 -2.53
N ASP A 113 2.96 0.14 -3.20
CA ASP A 113 1.90 0.08 -4.22
C ASP A 113 0.53 0.05 -3.52
N PRO A 114 -0.32 1.09 -3.67
CA PRO A 114 -1.65 1.13 -3.06
C PRO A 114 -2.64 0.15 -3.71
N ARG A 115 -2.27 -0.52 -4.81
CA ARG A 115 -3.07 -1.54 -5.49
C ARG A 115 -2.60 -2.96 -5.18
N SER A 116 -1.65 -3.12 -4.26
CA SER A 116 -1.19 -4.44 -3.82
C SER A 116 -2.36 -5.32 -3.39
N GLU A 117 -2.41 -6.58 -3.85
CA GLU A 117 -3.47 -7.53 -3.48
C GLU A 117 -3.52 -7.80 -1.96
N ASP A 118 -2.41 -7.55 -1.25
CA ASP A 118 -2.30 -7.71 0.20
C ASP A 118 -2.07 -6.37 0.93
N LEU A 119 -2.99 -5.42 0.70
CA LEU A 119 -3.01 -4.14 1.41
C LEU A 119 -2.94 -4.31 2.94
N LYS A 120 -3.59 -5.35 3.48
CA LYS A 120 -3.57 -5.63 4.93
C LYS A 120 -2.16 -5.87 5.44
N LYS A 121 -1.35 -6.67 4.73
CA LYS A 121 0.04 -6.91 5.09
C LYS A 121 0.87 -5.63 5.05
N VAL A 122 0.73 -4.84 3.98
CA VAL A 122 1.43 -3.54 3.85
C VAL A 122 1.10 -2.62 5.04
N PHE A 123 -0.17 -2.48 5.38
CA PHE A 123 -0.60 -1.67 6.53
C PHE A 123 -0.10 -2.24 7.87
N ASN A 124 -0.13 -3.56 8.06
CA ASN A 124 0.37 -4.19 9.28
C ASN A 124 1.89 -4.00 9.44
N GLU A 125 2.66 -4.12 8.36
CA GLU A 125 4.10 -3.86 8.37
C GLU A 125 4.40 -2.40 8.72
N LEU A 126 3.65 -1.46 8.14
CA LEU A 126 3.78 -0.05 8.45
C LEU A 126 3.43 0.24 9.92
N ALA A 127 2.31 -0.28 10.41
CA ALA A 127 1.88 -0.14 11.80
C ALA A 127 2.93 -0.70 12.76
N ASN A 128 3.49 -1.88 12.45
CA ASN A 128 4.56 -2.49 13.25
C ASN A 128 5.84 -1.66 13.25
N ARG A 129 6.21 -1.02 12.13
CA ARG A 129 7.36 -0.10 12.06
C ARG A 129 7.13 1.13 12.93
N PHE A 130 5.94 1.72 12.87
CA PHE A 130 5.58 2.85 13.71
C PHE A 130 5.60 2.49 15.19
N LEU A 131 5.00 1.36 15.58
CA LEU A 131 5.01 0.89 16.96
C LEU A 131 6.44 0.72 17.49
N ARG A 132 7.32 0.04 16.74
CA ARG A 132 8.73 -0.11 17.14
C ARG A 132 9.44 1.23 17.31
N SER A 133 9.23 2.15 16.36
CA SER A 133 9.84 3.48 16.45
C SER A 133 9.34 4.28 17.66
N LEU A 134 8.04 4.18 17.98
CA LEU A 134 7.47 4.81 19.17
C LEU A 134 7.97 4.16 20.48
N GLU A 135 8.17 2.84 20.49
CA GLU A 135 8.76 2.11 21.63
C GLU A 135 10.23 2.53 21.85
N GLU A 136 11.02 2.64 20.78
CA GLU A 136 12.40 3.12 20.81
C GLU A 136 12.51 4.57 21.29
N ALA A 137 11.56 5.42 20.91
CA ALA A 137 11.44 6.78 21.40
C ALA A 137 10.93 6.88 22.85
N GLY A 138 10.54 5.76 23.47
CA GLY A 138 9.99 5.73 24.84
C GLY A 138 8.59 6.34 24.97
N LEU A 139 7.89 6.56 23.85
CA LEU A 139 6.56 7.17 23.81
C LEU A 139 5.45 6.15 24.06
N VAL A 140 5.73 4.86 23.87
CA VAL A 140 4.82 3.76 24.22
C VAL A 140 5.61 2.65 24.93
N PRO A 141 4.97 1.88 25.84
CA PRO A 141 5.63 0.79 26.53
C PRO A 141 6.04 -0.31 25.55
N ARG A 142 7.26 -0.87 25.70
CA ARG A 142 7.64 -2.08 24.98
C ARG A 142 6.69 -3.22 25.32
N LYS A 143 6.21 -3.92 24.29
CA LYS A 143 5.51 -5.20 24.48
C LYS A 143 6.46 -6.20 25.16
N LYS A 144 6.13 -6.65 26.37
CA LYS A 144 6.84 -7.78 27.01
C LYS A 144 6.62 -9.03 26.16
N SER A 145 7.70 -9.76 25.85
CA SER A 145 7.65 -11.04 25.12
C SER A 145 6.88 -12.09 25.90
#